data_AF-A0A256ZVV8-F1
#
_entry.id   AF-A0A256ZVV8-F1
#
_cell.length_a   1.000
_cell.length_b   1.000
_cell.length_c   1.000
_cell.angle_alpha   90.00
_cell.angle_beta   90.00
_cell.angle_gamma   90.00
#
_symmetry.space_group_name_H-M   'P 1'
#
loop_
_entity.id
_entity.type
_entity.pdbx_description
1 polymer ?
#
loop_
_entity_poly.entity_id
_entity_poly.type
_entity_poly.pdbx_seq_one_letter_code
_entity_poly.pdbx_strand_id
1 'polypeptide(L)' 'MTKFSEIMRKVLEKSSSIVVERENEVKFIVASMIAEGHILLEGVPGIAKTLTARVVSKLFN' A
#
# COMPACT_ATOMS: atom_id res chain seq x y z
N MET A 1 -15.09 15.02 5.94
CA MET A 1 -14.39 14.32 4.83
C MET A 1 -12.86 14.26 4.96
N THR A 2 -12.22 14.88 5.96
CA THR A 2 -10.75 15.08 6.00
C THR A 2 -9.93 13.96 6.65
N LYS A 3 -10.46 13.26 7.66
CA LYS A 3 -9.66 12.34 8.51
C LYS A 3 -9.07 11.14 7.75
N PHE A 4 -9.85 10.53 6.85
CA PHE A 4 -9.38 9.40 6.06
C PHE A 4 -8.30 9.81 5.04
N SER A 5 -8.51 10.93 4.35
CA SER A 5 -7.53 11.50 3.42
C SER A 5 -6.19 11.77 4.10
N GLU A 6 -6.22 12.26 5.34
CA GLU A 6 -4.99 12.50 6.12
C GLU A 6 -4.25 11.21 6.49
N ILE A 7 -4.99 10.16 6.87
CA ILE A 7 -4.41 8.83 7.13
C ILE A 7 -3.79 8.27 5.86
N MET A 8 -4.52 8.33 4.73
CA MET A 8 -4.01 7.87 3.44
C MET A 8 -2.74 8.62 3.04
N ARG A 9 -2.70 9.94 3.21
CA ARG A 9 -1.49 10.73 2.94
C ARG A 9 -0.31 10.25 3.79
N LYS A 10 -0.51 10.03 5.10
CA LYS A 10 0.55 9.52 5.99
C LYS A 10 1.03 8.13 5.60
N VAL A 11 0.13 7.24 5.16
CA VAL A 11 0.49 5.91 4.67
C VAL A 11 1.36 6.02 3.41
N LEU A 12 0.94 6.84 2.45
CA LEU A 12 1.67 7.04 1.19
C LEU A 12 3.06 7.67 1.44
N GLU A 13 3.12 8.73 2.24
CA GLU A 13 4.39 9.39 2.62
C GLU A 13 5.37 8.44 3.30
N LYS A 14 4.90 7.60 4.24
CA LYS A 14 5.79 6.62 4.89
C LYS A 14 6.24 5.54 3.92
N SER A 15 5.34 5.05 3.07
CA SER A 15 5.64 3.99 2.11
C SER A 15 6.62 4.41 1.01
N SER A 16 6.58 5.66 0.54
CA SER A 16 7.38 6.15 -0.59
C SER A 16 8.89 6.12 -0.33
N SER A 17 9.31 6.18 0.94
CA SER A 17 10.72 6.03 1.34
C SER A 17 11.28 4.62 1.19
N ILE A 18 10.42 3.60 1.03
CA ILE A 18 10.80 2.18 0.98
C ILE A 18 10.40 1.55 -0.36
N VAL A 19 9.22 1.89 -0.89
CA VAL A 19 8.71 1.39 -2.17
C VAL A 19 8.53 2.54 -3.17
N VAL A 20 9.48 2.63 -4.09
CA VAL A 20 9.52 3.67 -5.13
C VAL A 20 8.56 3.31 -6.27
N GLU A 21 7.80 4.30 -6.76
CA GLU A 21 6.85 4.15 -7.88
C GLU A 21 5.72 3.13 -7.67
N ARG A 22 5.33 2.88 -6.41
CA ARG A 22 4.27 1.90 -6.05
C ARG A 22 3.05 2.50 -5.35
N GLU A 23 2.79 3.78 -5.59
CA GLU A 23 1.72 4.50 -4.91
C GLU A 23 0.33 3.88 -5.16
N ASN A 24 0.08 3.41 -6.39
CA ASN A 24 -1.21 2.82 -6.76
C ASN A 24 -1.42 1.47 -6.09
N GLU A 25 -0.42 0.61 -6.04
CA GLU A 25 -0.50 -0.67 -5.35
C GLU A 25 -0.74 -0.46 -3.86
N VAL A 26 -0.07 0.50 -3.23
CA VAL A 26 -0.34 0.84 -1.83
C VAL A 26 -1.78 1.30 -1.65
N LYS A 27 -2.31 2.17 -2.52
CA LYS A 27 -3.72 2.60 -2.48
C LYS A 27 -4.68 1.42 -2.62
N PHE A 28 -4.44 0.51 -3.57
CA PHE A 28 -5.32 -0.63 -3.80
C PHE A 28 -5.27 -1.66 -2.68
N ILE A 29 -4.10 -1.92 -2.09
CA ILE A 29 -3.99 -2.79 -0.92
C ILE A 29 -4.83 -2.22 0.22
N VAL A 30 -4.67 -0.92 0.55
CA VAL A 30 -5.44 -0.28 1.62
C VAL A 30 -6.93 -0.27 1.30
N ALA A 31 -7.32 0.02 0.05
CA ALA A 31 -8.71 -0.03 -0.38
C ALA A 31 -9.31 -1.44 -0.21
N SER A 32 -8.56 -2.49 -0.57
CA SER A 32 -8.99 -3.88 -0.41
C SER A 32 -9.18 -4.25 1.06
N MET A 33 -8.29 -3.81 1.96
CA MET A 33 -8.43 -4.04 3.40
C MET A 33 -9.69 -3.40 3.97
N ILE A 34 -10.00 -2.15 3.57
CA ILE A 34 -11.19 -1.43 4.03
C ILE A 34 -12.48 -2.06 3.49
N ALA A 35 -12.42 -2.57 2.27
CA ALA A 35 -13.55 -3.25 1.63
C ALA A 35 -13.71 -4.71 2.09
N GLU A 36 -12.88 -5.20 3.01
CA GLU A 36 -12.79 -6.63 3.38
C GLU A 36 -12.64 -7.56 2.15
N GLY A 37 -11.97 -7.04 1.11
CA GLY A 37 -11.74 -7.71 -0.15
C GLY A 37 -10.36 -8.37 -0.24
N HIS A 38 -10.09 -8.97 -1.39
CA HIS A 38 -8.81 -9.61 -1.70
C HIS A 38 -8.12 -8.90 -2.85
N ILE A 39 -6.79 -8.85 -2.83
CA ILE A 39 -5.96 -8.27 -3.88
C ILE A 39 -4.88 -9.26 -4.33
N LEU A 40 -4.66 -9.32 -5.64
CA LEU A 40 -3.57 -10.08 -6.26
C LEU A 40 -2.50 -9.11 -6.78
N LEU A 41 -1.26 -9.27 -6.35
CA LEU A 41 -0.11 -8.52 -6.87
C LEU A 41 0.59 -9.34 -7.96
N GLU A 42 0.29 -9.06 -9.23
CA GLU A 42 0.85 -9.78 -10.39
C GLU A 42 2.02 -9.03 -11.06
N GLY A 43 2.89 -9.78 -11.76
CA GLY A 43 3.97 -9.22 -12.58
C GLY A 43 5.22 -10.13 -12.64
N VAL A 44 6.32 -9.64 -13.21
CA VAL A 44 7.57 -10.41 -13.30
C VAL A 44 8.35 -10.45 -11.96
N PRO A 45 9.31 -11.37 -11.77
CA PRO A 45 10.16 -11.39 -10.58
C PRO A 45 10.98 -10.11 -10.39
N GLY A 46 11.29 -9.75 -9.15
CA GLY A 46 12.18 -8.62 -8.83
C GLY A 46 11.50 -7.24 -8.74
N ILE A 47 10.20 -7.12 -9.01
CA ILE A 47 9.49 -5.83 -9.06
C ILE A 47 8.93 -5.36 -7.69
N ALA A 48 9.57 -5.75 -6.59
CA ALA A 48 9.19 -5.35 -5.22
C ALA A 48 7.77 -5.77 -4.73
N LYS A 49 7.05 -6.69 -5.39
CA LYS A 49 5.71 -7.18 -4.95
C LYS A 49 5.66 -7.58 -3.47
N THR A 50 6.56 -8.45 -3.05
CA THR A 50 6.65 -8.91 -1.66
C THR A 50 7.03 -7.79 -0.70
N LEU A 51 7.89 -6.87 -1.14
CA LEU A 51 8.30 -5.72 -0.33
C LEU A 51 7.11 -4.76 -0.12
N THR A 52 6.34 -4.46 -1.16
CA THR A 52 5.13 -3.62 -1.07
C THR A 52 4.12 -4.19 -0.08
N ALA A 53 3.78 -5.47 -0.20
CA ALA A 53 2.88 -6.13 0.77
C ALA A 53 3.41 -6.06 2.21
N ARG A 54 4.72 -6.28 2.40
CA ARG A 54 5.37 -6.24 3.72
C ARG A 54 5.40 -4.82 4.31
N VAL A 55 5.67 -3.80 3.50
CA VAL A 55 5.67 -2.39 3.93
C VAL A 55 4.28 -1.98 4.38
N VAL A 56 3.25 -2.25 3.58
CA VAL A 56 1.87 -1.92 3.95
C VAL A 56 1.49 -2.64 5.24
N SER A 57 1.75 -3.94 5.37
CA SER A 57 1.48 -4.68 6.62
C SER A 57 2.13 -4.03 7.85
N LYS A 58 3.39 -3.57 7.76
CA LYS A 58 4.09 -2.90 8.86
C LYS A 58 3.55 -1.51 9.20
N LEU A 59 2.87 -0.83 8.29
CA LEU A 59 2.31 0.52 8.53
C LEU A 59 0.98 0.47 9.28
N PHE A 60 0.31 -0.68 9.30
CA PHE A 60 -0.99 -0.90 9.94
C PHE A 60 -0.89 -1.74 11.23
N ASN A 61 0.32 -2.08 11.67
CA ASN A 61 0.61 -2.78 12.92
C ASN A 61 1.32 -1.84 13.89
#